data_AF-A0A7W0XN56-F1
#
_entry.id   AF-A0A7W0XN56-F1
#
_cell.length_a   1.000
_cell.length_b   1.000
_cell.length_c   1.000
_cell.angle_alpha   90.00
_cell.angle_beta   90.00
_cell.angle_gamma   90.00
#
_symmetry.space_group_name_H-M   'P 1'
#
loop_
_entity.id
_entity.type
_entity.pdbx_description
1 polymer ?
#
loop_
_entity_poly.entity_id
_entity_poly.type
_entity_poly.pdbx_seq_one_letter_code
_entity_poly.pdbx_strand_id
1 'polypeptide(L)'
;MDAFAQMNLAVTVLLTALDLLTLPPLCGLSIYDRVPSPSGQQLAVIFGKDCGATTGFNTQVSIFPANGEIFYADEYPPFVIADGRYNVFSTWTNDASISVVLPSSEKCSRNSITLEP
;
A
#
# COMPACT_ATOMS: atom_id res chain seq x y z
N MET A 1 5.54 21.50 49.84
CA MET A 1 6.51 20.67 49.10
C MET A 1 5.94 19.27 49.25
N ASP A 2 5.06 18.75 48.38
CA ASP A 2 5.46 18.03 47.17
C ASP A 2 4.27 17.74 46.21
N ALA A 3 3.36 18.71 46.01
CA ALA A 3 2.30 18.55 45.00
C ALA A 3 2.82 18.67 43.56
N PHE A 4 3.96 19.34 43.35
CA PHE A 4 4.57 19.53 42.02
C PHE A 4 5.40 18.32 41.55
N ALA A 5 5.90 17.49 42.48
CA ALA A 5 6.68 16.30 42.14
C ALA A 5 5.78 15.13 41.67
N GLN A 6 4.60 14.97 42.27
CA GLN A 6 3.65 13.92 41.87
C GLN A 6 2.92 14.22 40.55
N MET A 7 2.64 15.51 40.25
CA MET A 7 1.99 15.91 39.00
C MET A 7 2.88 15.61 37.78
N ASN A 8 4.20 15.82 37.89
CA ASN A 8 5.15 15.52 36.81
C ASN A 8 5.33 14.03 36.57
N LEU A 9 5.31 13.19 37.62
CA LEU A 9 5.50 11.75 37.45
C LEU A 9 4.31 11.11 36.73
N ALA A 10 3.08 11.47 37.10
CA ALA A 10 1.86 10.96 36.44
C ALA A 10 1.79 11.41 34.98
N VAL A 11 2.12 12.67 34.68
CA VAL A 11 2.15 13.20 33.31
C VAL A 11 3.24 12.50 32.47
N THR A 12 4.41 12.24 33.04
CA THR A 12 5.49 11.53 32.33
C THR A 12 5.14 10.07 32.07
N VAL A 13 4.51 9.39 33.02
CA VAL A 13 4.02 8.01 32.85
C VAL A 13 2.91 7.96 31.80
N LEU A 14 2.01 8.95 31.80
CA LEU A 14 0.91 9.00 30.82
C LEU A 14 1.41 9.29 29.41
N LEU A 15 2.39 10.20 29.24
CA LEU A 15 3.01 10.50 27.95
C LEU A 15 3.80 9.29 27.40
N THR A 16 4.62 8.64 28.23
CA THR A 16 5.37 7.44 27.83
C THR A 16 4.47 6.23 27.54
N ALA A 17 3.35 6.08 28.25
CA ALA A 17 2.34 5.06 27.95
C ALA A 17 1.56 5.36 26.65
N LEU A 18 1.36 6.63 26.32
CA LEU A 18 0.70 7.03 25.07
C LEU A 18 1.58 6.72 23.84
N ASP A 19 2.90 6.86 23.96
CA ASP A 19 3.85 6.47 22.90
C ASP A 19 3.80 4.95 22.62
N LEU A 20 3.58 4.12 23.65
CA LEU A 20 3.41 2.66 23.52
C LEU A 20 2.10 2.24 22.83
N LEU A 21 1.10 3.12 22.79
CA LEU A 21 -0.18 2.87 22.10
C LEU A 21 -0.11 3.20 20.60
N THR A 22 0.98 3.82 20.13
CA THR A 22 1.24 4.02 18.70
C THR A 22 1.81 2.74 18.09
N LEU A 23 0.96 1.71 17.98
CA LEU A 23 1.31 0.51 17.24
C LEU A 23 1.62 0.93 15.79
N PRO A 24 2.80 0.60 15.24
CA PRO A 24 3.08 0.85 13.83
C PRO A 24 2.01 0.18 12.97
N PRO A 25 1.74 0.69 11.76
CA PRO A 25 0.77 0.06 10.87
C PRO A 25 1.12 -1.42 10.73
N LEU A 26 0.17 -2.29 11.10
CA LEU A 26 0.37 -3.75 11.11
C LEU A 26 0.64 -4.33 9.71
N CYS A 27 0.55 -3.50 8.67
CA CYS A 27 0.74 -3.88 7.28
C CYS A 27 2.02 -3.25 6.70
N GLY A 28 2.97 -4.09 6.33
CA GLY A 28 4.12 -3.70 5.53
C GLY A 28 3.78 -3.66 4.04
N LEU A 29 4.31 -2.65 3.34
CA LEU A 29 4.25 -2.55 1.89
C LEU A 29 5.63 -2.78 1.28
N SER A 30 5.68 -3.47 0.15
CA SER A 30 6.92 -3.68 -0.62
C SER A 30 6.68 -3.45 -2.09
N ILE A 31 7.27 -2.40 -2.66
CA ILE A 31 7.17 -2.13 -4.10
C ILE A 31 8.07 -3.11 -4.85
N TYR A 32 7.49 -3.81 -5.83
CA TYR A 32 8.21 -4.76 -6.68
C TYR A 32 8.58 -4.13 -8.01
N ASP A 33 7.67 -3.37 -8.61
CA ASP A 33 7.90 -2.75 -9.91
C ASP A 33 7.06 -1.49 -10.14
N ARG A 34 7.52 -0.65 -11.07
CA ARG A 34 6.87 0.58 -11.54
C ARG A 34 6.94 0.62 -13.06
N VAL A 35 5.80 0.44 -13.71
CA VAL A 35 5.71 0.39 -15.17
C VAL A 35 5.11 1.71 -15.69
N PRO A 36 5.88 2.58 -16.37
CA PRO A 36 5.36 3.82 -16.93
C PRO A 36 4.40 3.57 -18.10
N SER A 37 3.36 4.39 -18.19
CA SER A 37 2.50 4.44 -19.37
C SER A 37 3.26 5.00 -20.58
N PRO A 38 2.77 4.81 -21.81
CA PRO A 38 3.46 5.29 -23.02
C PRO A 38 3.72 6.81 -23.03
N SER A 39 2.78 7.62 -22.54
CA SER A 39 2.99 9.07 -22.36
C SER A 39 3.87 9.43 -21.18
N GLY A 40 4.13 8.47 -20.28
CA GLY A 40 4.86 8.69 -19.04
C GLY A 40 4.08 9.48 -17.99
N GLN A 41 2.78 9.75 -18.18
CA GLN A 41 1.95 10.49 -17.22
C GLN A 41 1.43 9.62 -16.07
N GLN A 42 1.45 8.30 -16.23
CA GLN A 42 0.97 7.35 -15.23
C GLN A 42 1.99 6.23 -15.01
N LEU A 43 1.93 5.63 -13.83
CA LEU A 43 2.71 4.48 -13.41
C LEU A 43 1.75 3.40 -12.91
N ALA A 44 1.90 2.19 -13.44
CA ALA A 44 1.36 1.02 -12.78
C ALA A 44 2.36 0.54 -11.73
N VAL A 45 1.93 0.51 -10.47
CA VAL A 45 2.77 0.11 -9.35
C VAL A 45 2.37 -1.28 -8.92
N ILE A 46 3.32 -2.21 -8.97
CA ILE A 46 3.15 -3.60 -8.51
C ILE A 46 3.78 -3.69 -7.13
N PHE A 47 3.03 -4.13 -6.13
CA PHE A 47 3.50 -4.16 -4.75
C PHE A 47 2.89 -5.31 -3.94
N GLY A 48 3.57 -5.69 -2.87
CA GLY A 48 3.07 -6.63 -1.88
C GLY A 48 2.52 -5.92 -0.66
N LYS A 49 1.43 -6.44 -0.10
CA LYS A 49 0.92 -6.04 1.23
C LYS A 49 0.98 -7.24 2.16
N ASP A 50 1.68 -7.07 3.27
CA ASP A 50 1.87 -8.09 4.30
C ASP A 50 1.35 -7.56 5.64
N CYS A 51 0.17 -8.01 6.04
CA CYS A 51 -0.45 -7.63 7.31
C CYS A 51 -0.23 -8.68 8.42
N GLY A 52 0.72 -9.61 8.22
CA GLY A 52 1.06 -10.64 9.18
C GLY A 52 0.25 -11.93 9.04
N ALA A 53 0.46 -12.84 10.00
CA ALA A 53 0.08 -14.25 9.91
C ALA A 53 -1.43 -14.52 9.75
N THR A 54 -2.28 -13.63 10.25
CA THR A 54 -3.74 -13.84 10.28
C THR A 54 -4.46 -13.32 9.03
N THR A 55 -3.91 -12.28 8.37
CA THR A 55 -4.46 -11.73 7.12
C THR A 55 -3.79 -12.35 5.89
N GLY A 56 -2.52 -12.74 6.01
CA GLY A 56 -1.74 -13.28 4.92
C GLY A 56 -1.20 -12.18 3.99
N PHE A 57 -0.38 -12.62 3.04
CA PHE A 57 0.26 -11.77 2.05
C PHE A 57 -0.56 -11.73 0.76
N ASN A 58 -0.61 -10.57 0.09
CA ASN A 58 -1.11 -10.47 -1.29
C ASN A 58 -0.23 -9.57 -2.17
N THR A 59 -0.25 -9.84 -3.48
CA THR A 59 0.34 -8.97 -4.51
C THR A 59 -0.77 -8.13 -5.13
N GLN A 60 -0.52 -6.85 -5.33
CA GLN A 60 -1.49 -5.87 -5.80
C GLN A 60 -0.93 -5.04 -6.95
N VAL A 61 -1.84 -4.46 -7.74
CA VAL A 61 -1.51 -3.47 -8.77
C VAL A 61 -2.42 -2.26 -8.65
N SER A 62 -1.83 -1.08 -8.57
CA SER A 62 -2.51 0.22 -8.58
C SER A 62 -1.99 1.09 -9.73
N ILE A 63 -2.76 2.10 -10.11
CA ILE A 63 -2.33 3.17 -11.03
C ILE A 63 -2.08 4.43 -10.22
N PHE A 64 -0.99 5.12 -10.53
CA PHE A 64 -0.45 6.26 -9.80
C PHE A 64 0.05 7.33 -10.79
N PRO A 65 -0.23 8.64 -10.61
CA PRO A 65 0.26 9.70 -11.49
C PRO A 65 1.80 9.81 -11.42
N ALA A 66 2.44 10.03 -12.56
CA ALA A 66 3.90 10.17 -12.65
C ALA A 66 4.37 11.63 -12.45
N ASN A 67 3.70 12.38 -11.59
CA ASN A 67 3.89 13.82 -11.39
C ASN A 67 4.91 14.17 -10.29
N GLY A 68 5.75 13.21 -9.87
CA GLY A 68 6.74 13.40 -8.80
C GLY A 68 6.20 13.21 -7.38
N GLU A 69 4.93 12.80 -7.24
CA GLU A 69 4.37 12.40 -5.95
C GLU A 69 4.99 11.08 -5.43
N ILE A 70 4.74 10.80 -4.16
CA ILE A 70 5.08 9.52 -3.53
C ILE A 70 3.85 8.63 -3.59
N PHE A 71 4.04 7.37 -3.97
CA PHE A 71 2.97 6.39 -3.98
C PHE A 71 2.56 5.98 -2.56
N TYR A 72 1.27 6.15 -2.24
CA TYR A 72 0.63 5.64 -1.01
C TYR A 72 -0.50 4.67 -1.37
N ALA A 73 -0.38 3.40 -0.97
CA ALA A 73 -1.34 2.36 -1.37
C ALA A 73 -2.78 2.60 -0.87
N ASP A 74 -2.95 3.35 0.21
CA ASP A 74 -4.27 3.68 0.75
C ASP A 74 -4.95 4.85 -0.01
N GLU A 75 -4.18 5.65 -0.76
CA GLU A 75 -4.68 6.74 -1.61
C GLU A 75 -4.99 6.25 -3.04
N TYR A 76 -4.20 5.31 -3.55
CA TYR A 76 -4.34 4.75 -4.88
C TYR A 76 -4.80 3.28 -4.81
N PRO A 77 -6.12 3.03 -4.77
CA PRO A 77 -6.65 1.70 -4.53
C PRO A 77 -6.26 0.71 -5.63
N PRO A 78 -5.99 -0.56 -5.27
CA PRO A 78 -5.61 -1.58 -6.23
C PRO A 78 -6.78 -1.98 -7.13
N PHE A 79 -6.51 -2.14 -8.41
CA PHE A 79 -7.45 -2.72 -9.38
C PHE A 79 -7.23 -4.22 -9.59
N VAL A 80 -6.09 -4.75 -9.12
CA VAL A 80 -5.78 -6.18 -9.05
C VAL A 80 -5.32 -6.52 -7.65
N ILE A 81 -5.88 -7.59 -7.08
CA ILE A 81 -5.43 -8.19 -5.83
C ILE A 81 -5.31 -9.71 -6.04
N ALA A 82 -4.12 -10.26 -5.83
CA ALA A 82 -3.82 -11.68 -5.94
C ALA A 82 -3.35 -12.23 -4.58
N ASP A 83 -4.07 -13.22 -4.03
CA ASP A 83 -3.77 -13.80 -2.72
C ASP A 83 -2.51 -14.67 -2.77
N GLY A 84 -1.43 -14.21 -2.15
CA GLY A 84 -0.11 -14.86 -2.17
C GLY A 84 0.98 -14.04 -2.88
N ARG A 85 2.22 -14.53 -2.81
CA ARG A 85 3.41 -13.91 -3.40
C ARG A 85 3.57 -14.36 -4.84
N TYR A 86 3.29 -13.47 -5.78
CA TYR A 86 3.40 -13.78 -7.21
C TYR A 86 4.20 -12.74 -7.97
N ASN A 87 4.84 -13.20 -9.04
CA ASN A 87 5.40 -12.35 -10.08
C ASN A 87 4.27 -11.95 -11.03
N VAL A 88 3.69 -10.78 -10.78
CA VAL A 88 2.69 -10.18 -11.66
C VAL A 88 3.42 -9.32 -12.68
N PHE A 89 3.11 -9.51 -13.96
CA PHE A 89 3.66 -8.70 -15.05
C PHE A 89 2.58 -7.78 -15.59
N SER A 90 2.90 -6.50 -15.72
CA SER A 90 1.99 -5.49 -16.24
C SER A 90 2.61 -4.81 -17.47
N THR A 91 1.80 -4.58 -18.50
CA THR A 91 2.24 -3.90 -19.71
C THR A 91 1.13 -2.99 -20.21
N TRP A 92 1.47 -1.72 -20.43
CA TRP A 92 0.53 -0.77 -21.01
C TRP A 92 0.34 -1.06 -22.50
N THR A 93 -0.91 -1.13 -22.94
CA THR A 93 -1.28 -1.23 -24.36
C THR A 93 -1.41 0.17 -24.96
N ASN A 94 -1.88 1.13 -24.18
CA ASN A 94 -1.94 2.58 -24.46
C ASN A 94 -2.10 3.34 -23.12
N ASP A 95 -2.18 4.66 -23.12
CA ASP A 95 -2.34 5.46 -21.88
C ASP A 95 -3.65 5.22 -21.10
N ALA A 96 -4.64 4.58 -21.72
CA ALA A 96 -5.94 4.30 -21.13
C ALA A 96 -6.15 2.79 -20.86
N SER A 97 -5.16 1.93 -21.14
CA SER A 97 -5.34 0.48 -21.07
C SER A 97 -4.05 -0.24 -20.70
N ILE A 98 -4.16 -1.13 -19.71
CA ILE A 98 -3.07 -1.97 -19.22
C ILE A 98 -3.49 -3.44 -19.24
N SER A 99 -2.57 -4.29 -19.68
CA SER A 99 -2.69 -5.74 -19.62
C SER A 99 -1.89 -6.24 -18.41
N VAL A 100 -2.53 -7.02 -17.55
CA VAL A 100 -1.90 -7.62 -16.36
C VAL A 100 -1.96 -9.14 -16.50
N VAL A 101 -0.79 -9.78 -16.45
CA VAL A 101 -0.67 -11.23 -16.46
C VAL A 101 -0.72 -11.72 -15.02
N LEU A 102 -1.81 -12.41 -14.69
CA LEU A 102 -2.03 -12.99 -13.37
C LEU A 102 -1.50 -14.43 -13.31
N PRO A 103 -1.04 -14.88 -12.13
CA PRO A 103 -0.84 -16.30 -11.90
C PRO A 103 -2.16 -17.06 -12.09
N SER A 104 -2.11 -18.32 -12.49
CA SER A 104 -3.31 -19.15 -12.69
C SER A 104 -3.99 -19.58 -11.37
N SER A 105 -3.78 -18.86 -10.27
CA SER A 105 -4.34 -19.22 -8.97
C SER A 105 -5.82 -18.83 -8.87
N GLU A 106 -6.61 -19.65 -8.19
CA GLU A 106 -8.06 -19.49 -8.07
C GLU A 106 -8.52 -18.27 -7.23
N LYS A 107 -7.58 -17.42 -6.76
CA LYS A 107 -7.84 -16.31 -5.82
C LYS A 107 -7.28 -14.98 -6.30
N CYS A 108 -7.63 -14.59 -7.52
CA CYS A 108 -7.39 -13.24 -8.02
C CYS A 108 -8.71 -12.48 -8.12
N SER A 109 -8.77 -11.28 -7.57
CA SER A 109 -9.87 -10.34 -7.80
C SER A 109 -9.42 -9.24 -8.76
N ARG A 110 -10.31 -8.87 -9.68
CA ARG A 110 -10.13 -7.74 -10.61
C ARG A 110 -11.23 -6.73 -10.36
N ASN A 111 -10.84 -5.51 -9.98
CA ASN A 111 -11.71 -4.35 -9.97
C ASN A 111 -11.50 -3.55 -11.25
N SER A 112 -12.57 -2.95 -11.79
CA SER A 112 -12.45 -1.97 -12.86
C SER A 112 -12.24 -0.59 -12.26
N ILE A 113 -11.15 0.10 -12.63
CA ILE A 113 -10.95 1.52 -12.33
C ILE A 113 -11.11 2.31 -13.61
N THR A 114 -11.91 3.39 -13.56
CA THR A 114 -11.98 4.39 -14.62
C THR A 114 -11.06 5.53 -14.21
N LEU A 115 -10.04 5.79 -15.01
CA LEU A 115 -9.16 6.93 -14.82
C LEU A 115 -9.90 8.16 -15.34
N GLU A 116 -10.26 9.08 -14.45
CA GLU A 116 -10.76 10.38 -14.87
C GLU A 116 -9.58 11.19 -15.46
N PRO A 117 -9.79 11.87 -16.61
CA PRO A 117 -8.73 12.58 -17.33
C PRO A 117 -8.22 13.84 -16.62
#